data_AF-A0A961MMY5-F1
#
_entry.id   AF-A0A961MMY5-F1
#
_cell.length_a   1.000
_cell.length_b   1.000
_cell.length_c   1.000
_cell.angle_alpha   90.00
_cell.angle_beta   90.00
_cell.angle_gamma   90.00
#
_symmetry.space_group_name_H-M   'P 1'
#
loop_
_entity.id
_entity.type
_entity.pdbx_description
1 polymer ?
#
loop_
_entity_poly.entity_id
_entity_poly.type
_entity_poly.pdbx_seq_one_letter_code
_entity_poly.pdbx_strand_id
1 'polypeptide(L)'
;MSNPFSNRNAALSDPARDLVPVIPSDSTELEHVAVALYVEGAGTLSFVTVSGAVRSVNVADFSILPVGVRRVNATGTTATAIHAFSVI
;
A
#
# COMPACT_ATOMS: atom_id res chain seq x y z
N MET A 1 15.39 -24.82 5.95
CA MET A 1 13.94 -24.66 5.67
C MET A 1 13.78 -24.35 4.20
N SER A 2 12.79 -24.92 3.51
CA SER A 2 12.54 -24.59 2.09
C SER A 2 11.82 -23.24 1.99
N ASN A 3 12.32 -22.30 1.19
CA ASN A 3 11.68 -21.02 0.93
C ASN A 3 10.96 -21.05 -0.44
N PRO A 4 9.63 -21.11 -0.47
CA PRO A 4 8.88 -21.17 -1.73
C PRO A 4 8.93 -19.86 -2.54
N PHE A 5 9.40 -18.74 -1.96
CA PHE A 5 9.60 -17.48 -2.65
C PHE A 5 10.97 -17.38 -3.34
N SER A 6 11.92 -18.25 -2.99
CA SER A 6 13.26 -18.25 -3.59
C SER A 6 13.21 -18.64 -5.06
N ASN A 7 14.02 -17.97 -5.89
CA ASN A 7 14.14 -18.20 -7.34
C ASN A 7 12.84 -18.05 -8.15
N ARG A 8 11.85 -17.29 -7.63
CA ARG A 8 10.64 -16.92 -8.36
C ARG A 8 10.69 -15.46 -8.78
N ASN A 9 10.35 -15.19 -10.05
CA ASN A 9 10.01 -13.83 -10.47
C ASN A 9 8.70 -13.42 -9.80
N ALA A 10 8.67 -12.25 -9.19
CA ALA A 10 7.48 -11.73 -8.52
C ALA A 10 6.43 -11.32 -9.55
N ALA A 11 5.23 -11.89 -9.45
CA ALA A 11 4.05 -11.47 -10.18
C ALA A 11 3.13 -10.63 -9.29
N LEU A 12 2.29 -9.77 -9.89
CA LEU A 12 1.33 -8.95 -9.15
C LEU A 12 0.26 -9.76 -8.40
N SER A 13 0.07 -11.03 -8.79
CA SER A 13 -0.83 -11.98 -8.13
C SER A 13 -0.14 -12.82 -7.04
N ASP A 14 1.17 -12.70 -6.88
CA ASP A 14 1.89 -13.41 -5.82
C ASP A 14 1.60 -12.75 -4.46
N PRO A 15 1.74 -13.49 -3.34
CA PRO A 15 1.69 -12.89 -2.02
C PRO A 15 2.76 -11.81 -1.86
N ALA A 16 2.41 -10.75 -1.13
CA ALA A 16 3.38 -9.76 -0.71
C ALA A 16 4.52 -10.43 0.08
N ARG A 17 5.75 -10.01 -0.20
CA ARG A 17 6.96 -10.45 0.49
C ARG A 17 7.23 -9.66 1.75
N ASP A 18 6.72 -8.43 1.81
CA ASP A 18 6.89 -7.55 2.95
C ASP A 18 5.68 -6.64 3.19
N LEU A 19 5.58 -6.16 4.42
CA LEU A 19 4.57 -5.24 4.93
C LEU A 19 5.26 -3.96 5.43
N VAL A 20 5.46 -3.00 4.53
CA VAL A 20 6.28 -1.81 4.80
C VAL A 20 5.43 -0.71 5.44
N PRO A 21 5.80 -0.15 6.60
CA PRO A 21 5.10 0.98 7.20
C PRO A 21 5.09 2.20 6.27
N VAL A 22 3.94 2.88 6.17
CA VAL A 22 3.77 4.06 5.32
C VAL A 22 3.64 5.31 6.17
N ILE A 23 4.48 6.30 5.89
CA ILE A 23 4.32 7.68 6.36
C ILE A 23 3.68 8.48 5.22
N PRO A 24 2.44 8.97 5.38
CA PRO A 24 1.80 9.78 4.36
C PRO A 24 2.60 11.05 4.00
N SER A 25 2.68 11.38 2.71
CA SER A 25 3.38 12.56 2.20
C SER A 25 2.75 13.10 0.92
N ASP A 26 2.67 14.42 0.83
CA ASP A 26 2.15 15.12 -0.36
C ASP A 26 3.23 15.32 -1.45
N SER A 27 4.47 14.89 -1.20
CA SER A 27 5.59 15.06 -2.14
C SER A 27 6.47 13.82 -2.33
N THR A 28 6.42 12.85 -1.42
CA THR A 28 7.31 11.69 -1.41
C THR A 28 6.56 10.44 -1.84
N GLU A 29 7.00 9.80 -2.93
CA GLU A 29 6.48 8.51 -3.37
C GLU A 29 6.99 7.38 -2.45
N LEU A 30 6.29 6.24 -2.45
CA LEU A 30 6.77 5.01 -1.83
C LEU A 30 8.02 4.53 -2.59
N GLU A 31 8.96 3.90 -1.87
CA GLU A 31 10.18 3.33 -2.46
C GLU A 31 9.88 2.30 -3.56
N HIS A 32 8.83 1.51 -3.35
CA HIS A 32 8.28 0.56 -4.30
C HIS A 32 6.77 0.73 -4.42
N VAL A 33 6.23 0.47 -5.62
CA VAL A 33 4.78 0.48 -5.83
C VAL A 33 4.16 -0.65 -5.02
N ALA A 34 3.25 -0.29 -4.11
CA ALA A 34 2.52 -1.26 -3.31
C ALA A 34 1.44 -1.93 -4.17
N VAL A 35 1.23 -3.23 -3.99
CA VAL A 35 0.12 -3.97 -4.65
C VAL A 35 -1.19 -3.90 -3.85
N ALA A 36 -1.10 -3.53 -2.58
CA ALA A 36 -2.21 -3.26 -1.70
C ALA A 36 -1.77 -2.35 -0.54
N LEU A 37 -2.74 -1.74 0.14
CA LEU A 37 -2.54 -1.11 1.44
C LEU A 37 -3.33 -1.88 2.50
N TYR A 38 -2.72 -2.09 3.66
CA TYR A 38 -3.41 -2.51 4.87
C TYR A 38 -3.51 -1.35 5.84
N VAL A 39 -4.67 -1.18 6.44
CA VAL A 39 -4.99 -0.06 7.32
C VAL A 39 -5.51 -0.62 8.62
N GLU A 40 -4.84 -0.33 9.73
CA GLU A 40 -5.30 -0.76 11.05
C GLU A 40 -6.38 0.19 11.61
N GLY A 41 -6.19 1.50 11.47
CA GLY A 41 -7.14 2.50 11.96
C GLY A 41 -7.99 3.13 10.84
N ALA A 42 -9.31 3.00 10.96
CA ALA A 42 -10.30 3.51 10.02
C ALA A 42 -10.16 5.00 9.74
N GLY A 43 -10.66 5.43 8.58
CA GLY A 43 -10.67 6.83 8.21
C GLY A 43 -10.76 7.05 6.71
N THR A 44 -10.47 8.27 6.29
CA THR A 44 -10.30 8.59 4.87
C THR A 44 -8.85 8.30 4.48
N LEU A 45 -8.66 7.66 3.33
CA LEU A 45 -7.35 7.38 2.75
C LEU A 45 -7.25 8.09 1.41
N SER A 46 -6.32 9.04 1.31
CA SER A 46 -6.00 9.78 0.08
C SER A 46 -4.70 9.24 -0.49
N PHE A 47 -4.69 8.84 -1.76
CA PHE A 47 -3.53 8.19 -2.37
C PHE A 47 -3.46 8.40 -3.89
N VAL A 48 -2.27 8.19 -4.44
CA VAL A 48 -1.98 8.19 -5.88
C VAL A 48 -1.84 6.76 -6.37
N THR A 49 -2.67 6.38 -7.33
CA THR A 49 -2.63 5.06 -7.95
C THR A 49 -1.43 4.93 -8.90
N VAL A 50 -1.09 3.70 -9.28
CA VAL A 50 -0.08 3.44 -10.32
C VAL A 50 -0.44 4.07 -11.67
N SER A 51 -1.74 4.27 -11.95
CA SER A 51 -2.24 5.00 -13.12
C SER A 51 -2.08 6.52 -13.03
N GLY A 52 -1.52 7.05 -11.94
CA GLY A 52 -1.25 8.47 -11.73
C GLY A 52 -2.45 9.28 -11.23
N ALA A 53 -3.55 8.61 -10.88
CA ALA A 53 -4.77 9.29 -10.48
C ALA A 53 -4.87 9.40 -8.95
N VAL A 54 -5.32 10.55 -8.45
CA VAL A 54 -5.60 10.74 -7.03
C VAL A 54 -6.97 10.15 -6.69
N ARG A 55 -7.04 9.38 -5.60
CA ARG A 55 -8.28 8.78 -5.08
C ARG A 55 -8.39 9.08 -3.59
N SER A 56 -9.62 9.20 -3.13
CA SER A 56 -9.97 9.32 -1.72
C SER A 56 -11.09 8.34 -1.43
N VAL A 57 -10.93 7.51 -0.40
CA VAL A 57 -11.92 6.50 -0.03
C VAL A 57 -11.95 6.33 1.48
N ASN A 58 -13.14 6.08 2.03
CA ASN A 58 -13.28 5.70 3.43
C ASN A 58 -13.01 4.21 3.57
N VAL A 59 -12.16 3.87 4.55
CA VAL A 59 -11.78 2.51 4.87
C VAL A 59 -12.13 2.21 6.32
N ALA A 60 -12.50 0.95 6.60
CA ALA A 60 -12.73 0.45 7.95
C ALA A 60 -11.42 0.06 8.62
N ASP A 61 -11.48 -0.22 9.92
CA ASP A 61 -10.36 -0.80 10.67
C ASP A 61 -9.98 -2.17 10.09
N PHE A 62 -8.68 -2.48 10.14
CA PHE A 62 -8.09 -3.74 9.68
C PHE A 62 -8.47 -4.13 8.24
N SER A 63 -8.59 -3.14 7.35
CA SER A 63 -9.00 -3.35 5.96
C SER A 63 -7.81 -3.47 5.02
N ILE A 64 -7.98 -4.28 3.97
CA ILE A 64 -7.03 -4.40 2.86
C ILE A 64 -7.64 -3.75 1.62
N LEU A 65 -6.90 -2.82 1.02
CA LEU A 65 -7.25 -2.15 -0.24
C LEU A 65 -6.32 -2.66 -1.35
N PRO A 66 -6.76 -3.64 -2.18
CA PRO A 66 -5.93 -4.24 -3.23
C PRO A 66 -5.87 -3.34 -4.46
N VAL A 67 -5.10 -2.26 -4.38
CA VAL A 67 -4.87 -1.30 -5.45
C VAL A 67 -3.36 -1.04 -5.58
N GLY A 68 -2.89 -0.90 -6.82
CA GLY A 68 -1.52 -0.45 -7.10
C GLY A 68 -1.34 1.00 -6.62
N VAL A 69 -0.60 1.22 -5.54
CA VAL A 69 -0.40 2.55 -4.92
C VAL A 69 1.06 2.98 -5.03
N ARG A 70 1.28 4.21 -5.50
CA ARG A 70 2.61 4.81 -5.58
C ARG A 70 2.90 5.80 -4.45
N ARG A 71 1.86 6.39 -3.87
CA ARG A 71 1.97 7.36 -2.78
C ARG A 71 0.70 7.42 -1.96
N VAL A 72 0.84 7.55 -0.65
CA VAL A 72 -0.26 7.94 0.24
C VAL A 72 -0.06 9.41 0.59
N ASN A 73 -1.08 10.23 0.32
CA ASN A 73 -1.03 11.67 0.55
C ASN A 73 -1.23 11.95 2.03
N ALA A 74 -0.53 12.95 2.57
CA ALA A 74 -0.77 13.43 3.93
C ALA A 74 -2.09 14.22 3.96
N THR A 75 -2.31 15.07 2.96
CA THR A 75 -3.56 15.81 2.81
C THR A 75 -4.71 14.86 2.46
N GLY A 76 -5.76 14.91 3.26
CA GLY A 76 -6.98 14.11 3.06
C GLY A 76 -6.88 12.68 3.61
N THR A 77 -5.80 12.31 4.30
CA THR A 77 -5.68 11.02 4.98
C THR A 77 -5.89 11.18 6.48
N THR A 78 -6.91 10.51 7.01
CA THR A 78 -7.18 10.39 8.46
C THR A 78 -7.05 8.96 8.96
N ALA A 79 -6.99 7.98 8.05
CA ALA A 79 -6.65 6.60 8.37
C ALA A 79 -5.23 6.52 8.98
N THR A 80 -5.02 5.61 9.91
CA THR A 80 -3.76 5.49 10.67
C THR A 80 -3.20 4.07 10.59
N ALA A 81 -1.91 3.92 10.94
CA ALA A 81 -1.18 2.65 10.89
C ALA A 81 -1.35 1.95 9.51
N ILE A 82 -0.94 2.68 8.47
CA ILE A 82 -1.01 2.27 7.07
C ILE A 82 0.25 1.51 6.71
N HIS A 83 0.09 0.38 6.03
CA HIS A 83 1.17 -0.47 5.59
C HIS A 83 1.02 -0.82 4.11
N ALA A 84 2.13 -0.83 3.39
CA ALA A 84 2.21 -1.16 1.97
C ALA A 84 2.62 -2.62 1.79
N PHE A 85 1.84 -3.35 0.98
CA PHE A 85 2.17 -4.71 0.57
C PHE A 85 3.18 -4.61 -0.58
N SER A 86 4.43 -5.01 -0.34
CA SER A 86 5.50 -5.05 -1.34
C SER A 86 5.72 -6.47 -1.85
N VAL A 87 5.94 -6.64 -3.15
CA VAL A 87 6.23 -7.94 -3.79
C VAL A 87 7.71 -8.12 -4.14
N ILE A 88 8.55 -7.12 -3.86
CA ILE A 88 9.95 -7.09 -4.27
C ILE A 88 10.81 -7.53 -3.08
#